data_AF-A0A9D4XWS0-F1
#
_entry.id   AF-A0A9D4XWS0-F1
#
_cell.length_a   1.000
_cell.length_b   1.000
_cell.length_c   1.000
_cell.angle_alpha   90.00
_cell.angle_beta   90.00
_cell.angle_gamma   90.00
#
_symmetry.space_group_name_H-M   'P 1'
#
loop_
_entity.id
_entity.type
_entity.pdbx_description
1 polymer ?
#
loop_
_entity_poly.entity_id
_entity_poly.type
_entity_poly.pdbx_seq_one_letter_code
_entity_poly.pdbx_strand_id
1 'polypeptide(L)'
;MALEIAVKAAVGAPTILGDCPFSQRVLLTLEEKKIAYNTHLIDVSNKPQWFLEVSPEGKVPVVKFVGKWVSDYDVIVGILEEKYPEPSFVTPPQFSSVYGTSI
;
A
#
# COMPACT_ATOMS: atom_id res chain seq x y z
N MET A 1 16.62 4.37 -5.55
CA MET A 1 15.72 5.35 -4.90
C MET A 1 14.70 4.56 -4.10
N ALA A 2 14.52 4.88 -2.82
CA ALA A 2 13.53 4.20 -1.98
C ALA A 2 12.11 4.59 -2.43
N LEU A 3 11.16 3.65 -2.33
CA LEU A 3 9.75 3.96 -2.55
C LEU A 3 9.22 4.85 -1.43
N GLU A 4 8.16 5.62 -1.70
CA GLU A 4 7.45 6.36 -0.65
C GLU A 4 6.05 5.75 -0.50
N ILE A 5 5.61 5.51 0.72
CA ILE A 5 4.27 5.00 1.02
C ILE A 5 3.60 5.89 2.05
N ALA A 6 2.33 6.23 1.83
CA ALA A 6 1.50 6.89 2.83
C ALA A 6 0.49 5.90 3.41
N VAL A 7 0.49 5.77 4.74
CA VAL A 7 -0.31 4.79 5.50
C VAL A 7 -1.08 5.47 6.63
N LYS A 8 -2.11 4.80 7.15
CA LYS A 8 -2.90 5.32 8.27
C LYS A 8 -2.02 5.49 9.52
N ALA A 9 -2.09 6.67 10.15
CA ALA A 9 -1.59 6.90 11.50
C ALA A 9 -2.61 6.46 12.57
N ALA A 10 -2.15 6.15 13.78
CA ALA A 10 -3.02 5.81 14.89
C ALA A 10 -3.88 7.01 15.31
N VAL A 11 -5.15 6.77 15.63
CA VAL A 11 -6.08 7.81 16.07
C VAL A 11 -5.59 8.41 17.39
N GLY A 12 -5.38 9.73 17.42
CA GLY A 12 -4.86 10.43 18.60
C GLY A 12 -3.35 10.32 18.80
N ALA A 13 -2.63 9.59 17.94
CA ALA A 13 -1.17 9.44 17.99
C ALA A 13 -0.58 9.46 16.55
N PRO A 14 -0.47 10.64 15.91
CA PRO A 14 -0.13 10.77 14.49
C PRO A 14 1.28 10.29 14.12
N THR A 15 2.15 10.08 15.11
CA THR A 15 3.52 9.56 14.93
C THR A 15 3.61 8.04 15.06
N ILE A 16 2.49 7.35 15.29
CA ILE A 16 2.42 5.89 15.46
C ILE A 16 1.65 5.29 14.27
N LEU A 17 2.09 4.12 13.81
CA LEU A 17 1.38 3.36 12.77
C LEU A 17 -0.03 2.98 13.23
N GLY A 18 -1.02 3.23 12.38
CA GLY A 18 -2.42 2.91 12.65
C GLY A 18 -2.82 1.48 12.29
N ASP A 19 -4.12 1.24 12.41
CA ASP A 19 -4.79 -0.07 12.32
C ASP A 19 -5.39 -0.35 10.93
N CYS A 20 -4.85 0.22 9.85
CA CYS A 20 -5.39 -0.02 8.50
C CYS A 20 -4.88 -1.36 7.93
N PRO A 21 -5.74 -2.37 7.75
CA PRO A 21 -5.31 -3.69 7.24
C PRO A 21 -4.79 -3.61 5.80
N PHE A 22 -5.34 -2.72 4.97
CA PHE A 22 -4.87 -2.52 3.61
C PHE A 22 -3.46 -1.90 3.57
N SER A 23 -3.17 -0.97 4.48
CA SER A 23 -1.82 -0.42 4.63
C SER A 23 -0.85 -1.50 5.12
N GLN A 24 -1.27 -2.30 6.10
CA GLN A 24 -0.46 -3.40 6.62
C GLN A 24 -0.12 -4.43 5.53
N ARG A 25 -1.08 -4.79 4.65
CA ARG A 25 -0.83 -5.70 3.53
C ARG A 25 0.30 -5.19 2.63
N VAL A 26 0.25 -3.92 2.23
CA VAL A 26 1.30 -3.32 1.39
C VAL A 26 2.64 -3.26 2.12
N LEU A 27 2.65 -2.86 3.40
CA LEU A 27 3.87 -2.83 4.22
C LEU A 27 4.52 -4.22 4.31
N LEU A 28 3.73 -5.26 4.60
CA LEU A 28 4.22 -6.64 4.64
C LEU A 28 4.79 -7.08 3.29
N THR A 29 4.12 -6.76 2.18
CA THR A 29 4.65 -7.06 0.83
C THR A 29 6.01 -6.39 0.59
N LEU A 30 6.18 -5.13 1.02
CA LEU A 30 7.45 -4.41 0.90
C LEU A 30 8.55 -5.02 1.77
N GLU A 31 8.23 -5.36 3.02
CA GLU A 31 9.16 -6.00 3.98
C GLU A 31 9.62 -7.38 3.49
N GLU A 32 8.70 -8.25 3.10
CA GLU A 32 9.03 -9.62 2.65
C GLU A 32 9.83 -9.62 1.35
N LYS A 33 9.56 -8.66 0.44
CA LYS A 33 10.38 -8.43 -0.76
C LYS A 33 11.68 -7.66 -0.48
N LYS A 34 11.92 -7.24 0.77
CA LYS A 34 13.10 -6.50 1.22
C LYS A 34 13.33 -5.21 0.42
N ILE A 35 12.25 -4.53 0.06
CA ILE A 35 12.29 -3.29 -0.71
C ILE A 35 12.47 -2.14 0.27
N ALA A 36 13.44 -1.26 0.04
CA ALA A 36 13.60 -0.05 0.84
C ALA A 36 12.49 0.97 0.55
N TYR A 37 11.83 1.47 1.58
CA TYR A 37 10.78 2.49 1.47
C TYR A 37 10.80 3.47 2.64
N ASN A 38 10.17 4.63 2.44
CA ASN A 38 9.91 5.64 3.46
C ASN A 38 8.41 5.74 3.72
N THR A 39 8.04 5.81 5.00
CA THR A 39 6.65 5.84 5.43
C THR A 39 6.21 7.26 5.80
N HIS A 40 5.09 7.69 5.23
CA HIS A 40 4.36 8.88 5.61
C HIS A 40 3.14 8.48 6.42
N LEU A 41 3.10 8.83 7.70
CA LEU A 41 1.96 8.56 8.56
C LEU A 41 0.89 9.64 8.35
N ILE A 42 -0.29 9.22 7.90
CA ILE A 42 -1.41 10.11 7.59
C ILE A 42 -2.47 10.00 8.68
N ASP A 43 -2.66 11.09 9.42
CA ASP A 43 -3.86 11.27 10.23
C ASP A 43 -5.07 11.44 9.29
N VAL A 44 -5.91 10.42 9.22
CA VAL A 44 -7.09 10.42 8.35
C VAL A 44 -8.20 11.36 8.85
N SER A 45 -8.16 11.78 10.12
CA SER A 45 -9.06 12.79 10.69
C SER A 45 -8.59 14.21 10.39
N ASN A 46 -7.28 14.40 10.13
CA ASN A 46 -6.68 15.68 9.79
C ASN A 46 -5.66 15.52 8.65
N LYS A 47 -6.18 15.31 7.44
CA LYS A 47 -5.38 14.98 6.25
C LYS A 47 -4.54 16.20 5.83
N PRO A 48 -3.21 16.04 5.63
CA PRO A 48 -2.38 17.14 5.18
C PRO A 48 -2.67 17.48 3.71
N GLN A 49 -2.51 18.76 3.33
CA GLN A 49 -2.86 19.25 2.01
C GLN A 49 -2.11 18.53 0.88
N TRP A 50 -0.80 18.30 1.04
CA TRP A 50 0.02 17.58 0.05
C TRP A 50 -0.51 16.17 -0.23
N PHE A 51 -1.12 15.52 0.77
CA PHE A 51 -1.67 14.19 0.62
C PHE A 51 -2.95 14.20 -0.21
N LEU A 52 -3.79 15.22 -0.03
CA LEU A 52 -5.01 15.40 -0.83
C LEU A 52 -4.69 15.77 -2.29
N GLU A 53 -3.58 16.45 -2.54
CA GLU A 53 -3.10 16.75 -3.90
C GLU A 53 -2.74 15.48 -4.68
N VAL A 54 -2.20 14.46 -3.99
CA VAL A 54 -1.78 13.20 -4.61
C VAL A 54 -2.84 12.09 -4.51
N SER A 55 -3.71 12.16 -3.51
CA SER A 55 -4.84 11.25 -3.26
C SER A 55 -6.09 12.08 -2.97
N PRO A 56 -6.80 12.57 -4.00
CA PRO A 56 -8.00 13.41 -3.82
C PRO A 56 -9.12 12.72 -3.04
N GLU A 57 -9.19 11.38 -3.12
CA GLU A 57 -10.12 10.59 -2.32
C GLU A 57 -9.74 10.54 -0.83
N GLY A 58 -8.50 10.89 -0.51
CA GLY A 58 -7.96 10.90 0.85
C GLY A 58 -7.94 9.50 1.48
N LYS A 59 -7.73 8.46 0.66
CA LYS A 59 -7.65 7.05 1.09
C LYS A 59 -6.20 6.59 1.17
N VAL A 60 -5.95 5.67 2.08
CA VAL A 60 -4.67 4.97 2.29
C VAL A 60 -4.87 3.46 2.13
N PRO A 61 -3.85 2.70 1.70
CA PRO A 61 -2.50 3.16 1.35
C PRO A 61 -2.40 3.82 -0.03
N VAL A 62 -1.36 4.64 -0.21
CA VAL A 62 -0.89 5.08 -1.53
C VAL A 62 0.63 4.94 -1.60
N VAL A 63 1.16 4.50 -2.74
CA VAL A 63 2.60 4.30 -2.96
C VAL A 63 3.05 5.13 -4.15
N LYS A 64 4.21 5.77 -4.03
CA LYS A 64 4.84 6.54 -5.10
C LYS A 64 5.81 5.68 -5.89
N PHE A 65 5.42 5.32 -7.11
CA PHE A 65 6.26 4.61 -8.06
C PHE A 65 6.77 5.58 -9.14
N VAL A 66 8.09 5.71 -9.27
CA VAL A 66 8.72 6.51 -10.36
C VAL A 66 8.09 7.92 -10.48
N GLY A 67 7.86 8.57 -9.33
CA GLY A 67 7.28 9.93 -9.27
C GLY A 67 5.75 9.99 -9.32
N LYS A 68 5.05 8.89 -9.59
CA LYS A 68 3.58 8.84 -9.64
C LYS A 68 3.00 8.13 -8.41
N TRP A 69 2.04 8.76 -7.75
CA TRP A 69 1.28 8.14 -6.66
C TRP A 69 0.21 7.20 -7.23
N VAL A 70 0.13 6.01 -6.66
CA VAL A 70 -0.84 4.97 -6.99
C VAL A 70 -1.61 4.59 -5.74
N SER A 71 -2.93 4.56 -5.86
CA SER A 71 -3.88 4.11 -4.86
C SER A 71 -4.38 2.70 -5.15
N ASP A 72 -5.18 2.16 -4.23
CA ASP A 72 -5.72 0.79 -4.24
C ASP A 72 -4.65 -0.27 -3.92
N TYR A 73 -4.86 -0.99 -2.82
CA TYR A 73 -3.87 -1.93 -2.31
C TYR A 73 -3.67 -3.13 -3.25
N ASP A 74 -4.71 -3.59 -3.97
CA ASP A 74 -4.57 -4.72 -4.90
C ASP A 74 -3.77 -4.30 -6.14
N VAL A 75 -3.98 -3.08 -6.64
CA VAL A 75 -3.18 -2.50 -7.74
C VAL A 75 -1.73 -2.29 -7.29
N ILE A 76 -1.50 -1.73 -6.10
CA ILE A 76 -0.16 -1.51 -5.55
C ILE A 76 0.59 -2.84 -5.42
N VAL A 77 -0.03 -3.88 -4.85
CA VAL A 77 0.59 -5.21 -4.70
C VAL A 77 0.86 -5.83 -6.07
N GLY A 78 -0.05 -5.70 -7.04
CA GLY A 78 0.18 -6.15 -8.41
C GLY A 78 1.41 -5.50 -9.07
N ILE A 79 1.57 -4.18 -8.91
CA ILE A 79 2.74 -3.46 -9.42
C ILE A 79 4.03 -3.91 -8.72
N LEU A 80 3.97 -4.15 -7.40
CA LEU A 80 5.10 -4.66 -6.64
C LEU A 80 5.49 -6.08 -7.10
N GLU A 81 4.51 -6.94 -7.38
CA GLU A 81 4.75 -8.28 -7.90
C GLU A 81 5.37 -8.24 -9.31
N GLU A 82 4.90 -7.36 -10.19
CA GLU A 82 5.44 -7.20 -11.54
C GLU A 82 6.88 -6.66 -11.53
N LYS A 83 7.18 -5.66 -10.70
CA LYS A 83 8.51 -5.03 -10.61
C LYS A 83 9.52 -5.85 -9.82
N TYR A 84 9.05 -6.61 -8.83
CA TYR A 84 9.86 -7.37 -7.89
C TYR A 84 9.29 -8.78 -7.77
N PRO A 85 9.50 -9.64 -8.78
CA PRO A 85 8.84 -10.95 -8.86
C PRO A 85 9.28 -11.95 -7.79
N GLU A 86 10.41 -11.71 -7.13
CA GLU A 86 10.98 -12.62 -6.14
C GLU A 86 11.03 -11.99 -4.73
N PRO A 87 10.56 -12.69 -3.68
CA PRO A 87 9.76 -13.92 -3.73
C PRO A 87 8.36 -13.66 -4.27
N SER A 88 7.77 -14.64 -4.95
CA SER A 88 6.42 -14.50 -5.49
C SER A 88 5.33 -14.66 -4.42
N PHE A 89 4.34 -13.77 -4.44
CA PHE A 89 3.15 -13.83 -3.58
C PHE A 89 1.87 -14.07 -4.39
N VAL A 90 1.98 -14.44 -5.66
CA VAL A 90 0.83 -14.87 -6.44
C VAL A 90 0.28 -16.15 -5.82
N THR A 91 -0.97 -16.11 -5.36
CA THR A 91 -1.67 -17.31 -4.90
C THR A 91 -1.80 -18.27 -6.07
N PRO A 92 -1.29 -19.51 -5.98
CA PRO A 92 -1.45 -20.49 -7.04
C PRO A 92 -2.94 -20.70 -7.36
N PRO A 93 -3.33 -20.88 -8.63
CA PRO A 93 -4.74 -20.96 -9.03
C PRO A 93 -5.52 -22.01 -8.24
N GLN A 94 -4.90 -23.14 -7.92
CA GLN A 94 -5.49 -24.22 -7.13
C GLN A 94 -5.86 -23.86 -5.69
N PHE A 95 -5.36 -22.74 -5.16
CA PHE A 95 -5.64 -22.22 -3.82
C PHE A 95 -6.38 -20.87 -3.85
N SER A 96 -6.72 -20.36 -5.03
CA SER A 96 -7.52 -19.14 -5.15
C SER A 96 -9.00 -19.45 -4.87
N SER A 97 -9.42 -19.32 -3.61
CA SER A 97 -10.83 -19.52 -3.22
C SER A 97 -11.70 -18.29 -3.45
N VAL A 98 -11.11 -17.15 -3.81
CA VAL A 98 -11.80 -15.90 -4.14
C VAL A 98 -11.44 -15.52 -5.57
N TYR A 99 -12.08 -16.20 -6.51
CA TYR A 99 -12.63 -15.74 -7.81
C TYR A 99 -13.04 -16.99 -8.59
N GLY A 100 -13.86 -17.84 -7.95
CA GLY A 100 -14.73 -18.76 -8.65
C GLY A 100 -15.89 -17.95 -9.27
N THR A 101 -15.62 -17.21 -10.33
CA THR A 101 -16.66 -16.82 -11.27
C THR A 101 -16.36 -17.55 -12.57
N SER A 102 -16.95 -18.74 -12.71
CA SER A 102 -17.32 -19.21 -14.03
C SER A 102 -18.23 -18.15 -14.64
N ILE A 103 -17.76 -17.45 -15.66
CA ILE A 103 -18.45 -17.14 -16.91
C ILE A 103 -17.42 -16.79 -17.97
#